data_AF-A0AAW2QYA2-F1
#
_entry.id   AF-A0AAW2QYA2-F1
#
_cell.length_a   1.000
_cell.length_b   1.000
_cell.length_c   1.000
_cell.angle_alpha   90.00
_cell.angle_beta   90.00
_cell.angle_gamma   90.00
#
_symmetry.space_group_name_H-M   'P 1'
#
loop_
_entity.id
_entity.type
_entity.pdbx_description
1 polymer ?
#
loop_
_entity_poly.entity_id
_entity_poly.type
_entity_poly.pdbx_seq_one_letter_code
_entity_poly.pdbx_strand_id
1 'polypeptide(L)'
;MNEASNFCTGLCTIPEGRICPNGTGPGWECCLDCKNITKTRWDDPPYKINASGIQAPVGYKTIATSAYHYNGVLEYDAHSIYGFSQAIATHKALQGLEGKRPFILSRSTYVGSGHYAAHWTGDNKGTWEDLRYSISTMLNFGIFGVPMVGSDICGFYPAPTEELCNRWIEVGAFYPFSRDHANFYSPRQELYQWESVAESARNALGMNTSFYLISTH
;
A
#
# COMPACT_ATOMS: atom_id res chain seq x y z
N MET A 1 0.97 -0.26 5.59
CA MET A 1 1.63 0.31 6.80
C MET A 1 2.74 -0.58 7.34
N ASN A 2 3.11 -1.66 6.64
CA ASN A 2 4.01 -2.70 7.13
C ASN A 2 5.40 -2.64 6.49
N GLU A 3 5.87 -1.44 6.14
CA GLU A 3 7.23 -1.18 5.73
C GLU A 3 8.28 -1.51 6.81
N ALA A 4 8.15 -1.22 8.11
CA ALA A 4 7.05 -0.68 8.91
C ALA A 4 6.96 0.85 8.91
N SER A 5 5.77 1.40 8.64
CA SER A 5 5.56 2.85 8.59
C SER A 5 5.54 3.45 10.00
N ASN A 6 6.24 4.55 10.19
CA ASN A 6 6.20 5.35 11.41
C ASN A 6 5.98 6.84 11.06
N PHE A 7 5.07 7.52 11.74
CA PHE A 7 4.82 8.95 11.47
C PHE A 7 5.98 9.84 11.87
N CYS A 8 6.87 9.33 12.71
CA CYS A 8 7.82 10.13 13.46
C CYS A 8 9.16 9.37 13.47
N THR A 9 10.29 10.09 13.32
CA THR A 9 11.62 9.46 13.20
C THR A 9 12.33 9.48 14.56
N GLY A 10 12.68 8.30 15.09
CA GLY A 10 13.32 8.15 16.40
C GLY A 10 12.34 7.98 17.55
N LEU A 11 12.65 8.56 18.71
CA LEU A 11 11.80 8.49 19.91
C LEU A 11 10.61 9.42 19.73
N CYS A 12 9.42 8.89 19.99
CA CYS A 12 8.17 9.59 19.80
C CYS A 12 7.51 9.79 21.16
N THR A 13 7.17 11.03 21.49
CA THR A 13 6.40 11.37 22.70
C THR A 13 5.20 12.22 22.33
N ILE A 14 4.03 11.94 22.92
CA ILE A 14 2.89 12.87 22.86
C ILE A 14 3.17 13.98 23.88
N PRO A 15 3.31 15.25 23.46
CA PRO A 15 3.57 16.34 24.40
C PRO A 15 2.36 16.56 25.30
N GLU A 16 2.61 16.90 26.57
CA GLU A 16 1.54 17.26 27.51
C GLU A 16 0.70 18.41 26.94
N GLY A 17 -0.62 18.24 26.92
CA GLY A 17 -1.57 19.25 26.44
C GLY A 17 -1.69 19.36 24.91
N ARG A 18 -0.92 18.61 24.10
CA ARG A 18 -1.09 18.60 22.65
C ARG A 18 -2.27 17.71 22.24
N ILE A 19 -3.26 18.30 21.60
CA ILE A 19 -4.40 17.59 21.02
C ILE A 19 -4.03 17.12 19.62
N CYS A 20 -3.93 15.81 19.42
CA CYS A 20 -3.73 15.23 18.10
C CYS A 20 -4.98 15.40 17.21
N PRO A 21 -4.83 15.44 15.87
CA PRO A 21 -5.96 15.50 14.95
C PRO A 21 -7.00 14.41 15.24
N ASN A 22 -8.27 14.78 15.36
CA ASN A 22 -9.37 13.86 15.69
C ASN A 22 -10.22 13.42 14.47
N GLY A 23 -9.69 13.58 13.25
CA GLY A 23 -10.36 13.20 12.01
C GLY A 23 -10.97 14.34 11.20
N THR A 24 -10.89 15.59 11.66
CA THR A 24 -11.40 16.78 10.92
C THR A 24 -10.33 17.59 10.16
N GLY A 25 -9.04 17.37 10.46
CA GLY A 25 -7.89 17.93 9.74
C GLY A 25 -7.10 16.84 8.99
N PRO A 26 -6.08 17.17 8.18
CA PRO A 26 -5.32 16.18 7.39
C PRO A 26 -4.73 15.06 8.28
N GLY A 27 -5.20 13.83 8.08
CA GLY A 27 -4.89 12.66 8.91
C GLY A 27 -3.44 12.15 8.83
N TRP A 28 -2.53 12.94 8.28
CA TRP A 28 -1.10 12.62 8.11
C TRP A 28 -0.17 13.59 8.85
N GLU A 29 -0.71 14.52 9.64
CA GLU A 29 0.10 15.36 10.53
C GLU A 29 0.61 14.56 11.74
N CYS A 30 1.93 14.38 11.86
CA CYS A 30 2.55 13.83 13.08
C CYS A 30 2.35 14.85 14.21
N CYS A 31 1.51 14.51 15.18
CA CYS A 31 1.33 15.30 16.41
C CYS A 31 2.37 14.98 17.49
N LEU A 32 3.28 14.03 17.24
CA LEU A 32 4.28 13.60 18.21
C LEU A 32 5.51 14.50 18.15
N ASP A 33 6.12 14.76 19.31
CA ASP A 33 7.47 15.28 19.33
C ASP A 33 8.44 14.16 18.95
N CYS A 34 9.09 14.36 17.79
CA CYS A 34 10.04 13.43 17.23
C CYS A 34 11.44 13.83 17.66
N LYS A 35 12.08 13.02 18.49
CA LYS A 35 13.50 13.20 18.79
C LYS A 35 14.27 12.10 18.09
N ASN A 36 15.10 12.48 17.11
CA ASN A 36 16.06 11.54 16.59
C ASN A 36 17.09 11.25 17.69
N ILE A 37 17.02 10.05 18.27
CA ILE A 37 17.78 9.65 19.45
C ILE A 37 19.03 8.83 19.11
N THR A 38 19.22 8.44 17.85
CA THR A 38 20.31 7.53 17.49
C THR A 38 21.28 8.17 16.49
N LYS A 39 22.58 7.99 16.77
CA LYS A 39 23.72 8.38 15.93
C LYS A 39 24.67 7.19 15.77
N THR A 40 24.14 5.98 15.69
CA THR A 40 24.99 4.82 15.43
C THR A 40 25.41 4.82 13.97
N ARG A 41 26.45 4.04 13.62
CA ARG A 41 26.86 3.84 12.23
C ARG A 41 25.77 3.23 11.34
N TRP A 42 24.70 2.69 11.94
CA TRP A 42 23.56 2.12 11.23
C TRP A 42 22.50 3.17 10.90
N ASP A 43 22.33 4.19 11.75
CA ASP A 43 21.37 5.27 11.54
C ASP A 43 21.90 6.35 10.58
N ASP A 44 23.22 6.52 10.52
CA ASP A 44 23.93 7.37 9.54
C ASP A 44 25.04 6.56 8.86
N PRO A 45 24.69 5.68 7.89
CA PRO A 45 25.66 4.87 7.19
C PRO A 45 26.61 5.74 6.34
N PRO A 46 27.85 5.30 6.11
CA PRO A 46 28.85 6.08 5.38
C PRO A 46 28.43 6.38 3.94
N TYR A 47 27.65 5.49 3.33
CA TYR A 47 27.04 5.69 2.02
C TYR A 47 25.55 5.94 2.18
N LYS A 48 25.10 7.10 1.68
CA LYS A 48 23.70 7.54 1.73
C LYS A 48 23.01 7.16 0.43
N ILE A 49 22.09 6.21 0.51
CA ILE A 49 21.21 5.90 -0.61
C ILE A 49 20.32 7.10 -0.93
N ASN A 50 19.83 7.19 -2.17
CA ASN A 50 18.85 8.21 -2.55
C ASN A 50 17.44 7.83 -2.07
N ALA A 51 17.26 7.74 -0.75
CA ALA A 51 15.97 7.45 -0.14
C ALA A 51 15.01 8.64 -0.36
N SER A 52 13.81 8.32 -0.85
CA SER A 52 12.70 9.28 -1.05
C SER A 52 12.98 10.44 -2.02
N GLY A 53 14.08 10.40 -2.79
CA GLY A 53 14.45 11.47 -3.72
C GLY A 53 14.91 12.78 -3.05
N ILE A 54 15.06 12.80 -1.71
CA ILE A 54 15.39 14.00 -0.92
C ILE A 54 16.60 13.80 0.01
N GLN A 55 17.48 12.82 -0.25
CA GLN A 55 18.60 12.43 0.63
C GLN A 55 18.18 12.28 2.11
N ALA A 56 17.08 11.56 2.36
CA ALA A 56 16.62 11.28 3.72
C ALA A 56 17.50 10.23 4.43
N PRO A 57 17.63 10.28 5.77
CA PRO A 57 18.22 9.18 6.54
C PRO A 57 17.47 7.86 6.32
N VAL A 58 18.17 6.73 6.40
CA VAL A 58 17.59 5.39 6.18
C VAL A 58 16.46 5.03 7.16
N GLY A 59 16.50 5.55 8.38
CA GLY A 59 15.43 5.40 9.38
C GLY A 59 14.29 6.42 9.26
N TYR A 60 14.25 7.23 8.21
CA TYR A 60 13.23 8.27 8.05
C TYR A 60 11.83 7.65 7.92
N LYS A 61 10.91 8.04 8.81
CA LYS A 61 9.52 7.54 8.86
C LYS A 61 9.39 6.02 8.96
N THR A 62 10.34 5.37 9.62
CA THR A 62 10.29 3.93 9.90
C THR A 62 10.90 3.60 11.27
N ILE A 63 11.13 2.31 11.55
CA ILE A 63 11.81 1.81 12.74
C ILE A 63 13.27 2.29 12.71
N ALA A 64 13.83 2.63 13.86
CA ALA A 64 15.25 2.96 13.94
C ALA A 64 16.10 1.77 13.46
N THR A 65 17.01 2.01 12.53
CA THR A 65 17.88 0.96 11.95
C THR A 65 18.79 0.27 12.96
N SER A 66 19.04 0.91 14.10
CA SER A 66 19.75 0.35 15.25
C SER A 66 18.91 -0.56 16.15
N ALA A 67 17.61 -0.70 15.88
CA ALA A 67 16.74 -1.63 16.60
C ALA A 67 17.13 -3.09 16.32
N TYR A 68 16.83 -3.97 17.27
CA TYR A 68 17.12 -5.40 17.19
C TYR A 68 15.83 -6.22 17.03
N HIS A 69 15.91 -7.21 16.17
CA HIS A 69 14.98 -8.32 16.04
C HIS A 69 15.45 -9.53 16.85
N TYR A 70 14.69 -10.62 16.77
CA TYR A 70 15.06 -11.90 17.36
C TYR A 70 16.48 -12.33 16.93
N ASN A 71 17.21 -12.98 17.85
CA ASN A 71 18.62 -13.38 17.70
C ASN A 71 19.62 -12.24 17.41
N GLY A 72 19.25 -10.99 17.71
CA GLY A 72 20.17 -9.86 17.59
C GLY A 72 20.40 -9.38 16.16
N VAL A 73 19.52 -9.75 15.22
CA VAL A 73 19.53 -9.20 13.86
C VAL A 73 19.14 -7.73 13.92
N LEU A 74 19.85 -6.85 13.23
CA LEU A 74 19.56 -5.43 13.19
C LEU A 74 18.42 -5.12 12.20
N GLU A 75 17.60 -4.12 12.51
CA GLU A 75 16.64 -3.55 11.56
C GLU A 75 17.35 -3.06 10.30
N TYR A 76 18.58 -2.54 10.41
CA TYR A 76 19.42 -2.18 9.27
C TYR A 76 19.52 -3.29 8.20
N ASP A 77 19.60 -4.55 8.63
CA ASP A 77 19.70 -5.71 7.72
C ASP A 77 18.33 -6.30 7.36
N ALA A 78 17.35 -6.18 8.28
CA ALA A 78 16.05 -6.84 8.17
C ALA A 78 14.91 -5.94 7.66
N HIS A 79 15.12 -4.63 7.52
CA HIS A 79 14.07 -3.65 7.23
C HIS A 79 13.19 -4.07 6.04
N SER A 80 13.83 -4.35 4.89
CA SER A 80 13.11 -4.67 3.65
C SER A 80 12.35 -6.00 3.68
N ILE A 81 12.60 -6.87 4.68
CA ILE A 81 11.87 -8.14 4.83
C ILE A 81 10.77 -8.07 5.88
N TYR A 82 10.54 -6.91 6.53
CA TYR A 82 9.52 -6.78 7.57
C TYR A 82 8.12 -7.14 7.05
N GLY A 83 7.65 -6.48 5.98
CA GLY A 83 6.35 -6.76 5.37
C GLY A 83 6.22 -8.19 4.84
N PHE A 84 7.30 -8.74 4.30
CA PHE A 84 7.35 -10.13 3.84
C PHE A 84 7.21 -11.13 4.99
N SER A 85 7.98 -10.95 6.07
CA SER A 85 7.91 -11.81 7.26
C SER A 85 6.52 -11.75 7.91
N GLN A 86 5.90 -10.57 7.95
CA GLN A 86 4.52 -10.40 8.41
C GLN A 86 3.54 -11.16 7.51
N ALA A 87 3.67 -11.09 6.18
CA ALA A 87 2.80 -11.82 5.26
C ALA A 87 2.85 -13.34 5.48
N ILE A 88 4.04 -13.91 5.71
CA ILE A 88 4.22 -15.34 6.05
C ILE A 88 3.47 -15.68 7.35
N ALA A 89 3.65 -14.86 8.39
CA ALA A 89 3.01 -15.09 9.68
C ALA A 89 1.47 -15.02 9.56
N THR A 90 0.94 -14.02 8.86
CA THR A 90 -0.50 -13.85 8.61
C THR A 90 -1.06 -15.03 7.80
N HIS A 91 -0.35 -15.50 6.77
CA HIS A 91 -0.74 -16.67 5.99
C HIS A 91 -0.87 -17.92 6.86
N LYS A 92 0.15 -18.21 7.68
CA LYS A 92 0.12 -19.35 8.60
C LYS A 92 -1.02 -19.24 9.60
N ALA A 93 -1.28 -18.04 10.14
CA ALA A 93 -2.35 -17.82 11.10
C ALA A 93 -3.74 -18.07 10.48
N LEU A 94 -4.04 -17.45 9.34
CA LEU A 94 -5.34 -17.60 8.67
C LEU A 94 -5.58 -19.04 8.21
N GLN A 95 -4.56 -19.70 7.66
CA GLN A 95 -4.67 -21.10 7.27
C GLN A 95 -4.93 -22.02 8.47
N GLY A 96 -4.31 -21.74 9.62
CA GLY A 96 -4.54 -22.49 10.86
C GLY A 96 -5.92 -22.25 11.48
N LEU A 97 -6.48 -21.06 11.33
CA LEU A 97 -7.81 -20.70 11.86
C LEU A 97 -8.95 -21.24 10.99
N GLU A 98 -8.83 -21.12 9.67
CA GLU A 98 -9.93 -21.41 8.75
C GLU A 98 -9.79 -22.73 7.99
N GLY A 99 -8.58 -23.30 7.93
CA GLY A 99 -8.29 -24.51 7.15
C GLY A 99 -8.47 -24.35 5.63
N LYS A 100 -8.61 -23.10 5.15
CA LYS A 100 -8.83 -22.75 3.74
C LYS A 100 -7.65 -21.94 3.20
N ARG A 101 -7.58 -21.81 1.87
CA ARG A 101 -6.63 -20.91 1.20
C ARG A 101 -6.96 -19.47 1.62
N PRO A 102 -6.05 -18.76 2.31
CA PRO A 102 -6.31 -17.39 2.74
C PRO A 102 -6.13 -16.40 1.57
N PHE A 103 -6.81 -15.25 1.67
CA PHE A 103 -6.52 -14.09 0.85
C PHE A 103 -5.89 -13.00 1.74
N ILE A 104 -4.72 -12.51 1.34
CA ILE A 104 -3.96 -11.49 2.08
C ILE A 104 -3.56 -10.41 1.09
N LEU A 105 -3.78 -9.15 1.46
CA LEU A 105 -3.32 -7.98 0.72
C LEU A 105 -2.24 -7.26 1.54
N SER A 106 -1.02 -7.14 1.01
CA SER A 106 0.13 -6.53 1.70
C SER A 106 0.66 -5.31 0.94
N ARG A 107 1.04 -4.25 1.68
CA ARG A 107 1.65 -3.05 1.09
C ARG A 107 3.13 -3.26 0.83
N SER A 108 3.90 -3.49 1.89
CA SER A 108 5.32 -3.81 1.78
C SER A 108 5.50 -5.24 1.27
N THR A 109 6.43 -5.41 0.33
CA THR A 109 6.76 -6.68 -0.31
C THR A 109 8.28 -6.81 -0.50
N TYR A 110 8.73 -8.06 -0.59
CA TYR A 110 10.10 -8.44 -0.96
C TYR A 110 10.05 -9.62 -1.93
N VAL A 111 11.19 -10.05 -2.46
CA VAL A 111 11.27 -11.23 -3.34
C VAL A 111 10.68 -12.45 -2.63
N GLY A 112 9.67 -13.08 -3.25
CA GLY A 112 8.93 -14.21 -2.68
C GLY A 112 7.60 -13.85 -2.02
N SER A 113 7.27 -12.56 -1.84
CA SER A 113 6.00 -12.13 -1.24
C SER A 113 4.76 -12.66 -1.97
N GLY A 114 4.82 -12.81 -3.30
CA GLY A 114 3.68 -13.27 -4.10
C GLY A 114 3.26 -14.72 -3.84
N HIS A 115 4.07 -15.50 -3.11
CA HIS A 115 3.65 -16.82 -2.62
C HIS A 115 2.62 -16.71 -1.48
N TYR A 116 2.63 -15.60 -0.73
CA TYR A 116 1.84 -15.46 0.51
C TYR A 116 0.77 -14.37 0.44
N ALA A 117 0.95 -13.35 -0.40
CA ALA A 117 0.06 -12.20 -0.43
C ALA A 117 -0.08 -11.58 -1.84
N ALA A 118 -1.27 -11.04 -2.08
CA ALA A 118 -1.55 -10.06 -3.12
C ALA A 118 -0.95 -8.69 -2.76
N HIS A 119 -0.86 -7.80 -3.75
CA HIS A 119 -0.37 -6.44 -3.60
C HIS A 119 -1.31 -5.43 -4.24
N TRP A 120 -1.24 -4.16 -3.82
CA TRP A 120 -1.82 -3.05 -4.55
C TRP A 120 -0.82 -1.91 -4.64
N THR A 121 -0.94 -1.07 -5.67
CA THR A 121 0.06 -0.03 -5.99
C THR A 121 0.25 1.06 -4.93
N GLY A 122 -0.46 0.99 -3.81
CA GLY A 122 -0.41 1.99 -2.74
C GLY A 122 -1.27 3.21 -3.04
N ASP A 123 -0.90 4.31 -2.40
CA ASP A 123 -1.69 5.53 -2.29
C ASP A 123 -1.55 6.39 -3.57
N ASN A 124 -2.23 6.00 -4.64
CA ASN A 124 -2.23 6.69 -5.94
C ASN A 124 -3.15 7.95 -5.95
N LYS A 125 -3.15 8.70 -7.05
CA LYS A 125 -3.98 9.89 -7.24
C LYS A 125 -5.06 9.67 -8.28
N GLY A 126 -6.19 10.39 -8.16
CA GLY A 126 -7.22 10.47 -9.19
C GLY A 126 -6.79 11.29 -10.41
N THR A 127 -5.74 10.86 -11.12
CA THR A 127 -5.20 11.51 -12.34
C THR A 127 -5.07 10.52 -13.51
N TRP A 128 -5.01 11.05 -14.74
CA TRP A 128 -4.78 10.23 -15.93
C TRP A 128 -3.38 9.59 -15.96
N GLU A 129 -2.39 10.27 -15.38
CA GLU A 129 -1.03 9.75 -15.22
C GLU A 129 -1.01 8.52 -14.32
N ASP A 130 -1.70 8.57 -13.19
CA ASP A 130 -1.76 7.45 -12.24
C ASP A 130 -2.56 6.26 -12.82
N LEU A 131 -3.61 6.52 -13.61
CA LEU A 131 -4.26 5.48 -14.42
C LEU A 131 -3.25 4.79 -15.34
N ARG A 132 -2.40 5.56 -16.04
CA ARG A 132 -1.34 4.99 -16.90
C ARG A 132 -0.28 4.23 -16.09
N TYR A 133 0.13 4.76 -14.93
CA TYR A 133 1.16 4.14 -14.08
C TYR A 133 0.69 2.81 -13.49
N SER A 134 -0.61 2.64 -13.28
CA SER A 134 -1.17 1.37 -12.81
C SER A 134 -0.78 0.21 -13.74
N ILE A 135 -0.85 0.40 -15.06
CA ILE A 135 -0.56 -0.63 -16.07
C ILE A 135 0.89 -1.06 -15.99
N SER A 136 1.83 -0.12 -16.02
CA SER A 136 3.26 -0.43 -15.93
C SER A 136 3.62 -1.08 -14.59
N THR A 137 2.98 -0.63 -13.50
CA THR A 137 3.24 -1.18 -12.17
C THR A 137 2.76 -2.62 -12.08
N MET A 138 1.57 -2.95 -12.59
CA MET A 138 1.08 -4.33 -12.61
C MET A 138 2.00 -5.25 -13.40
N LEU A 139 2.48 -4.82 -14.59
CA LEU A 139 3.42 -5.60 -15.39
C LEU A 139 4.72 -5.87 -14.64
N ASN A 140 5.25 -4.87 -13.94
CA ASN A 140 6.44 -5.04 -13.10
C ASN A 140 6.21 -6.06 -11.99
N PHE A 141 5.08 -6.01 -11.29
CA PHE A 141 4.76 -6.99 -10.24
C PHE A 141 4.54 -8.41 -10.79
N GLY A 142 4.08 -8.54 -12.04
CA GLY A 142 4.11 -9.81 -12.76
C GLY A 142 5.53 -10.37 -12.87
N ILE A 143 6.52 -9.54 -13.22
CA ILE A 143 7.94 -9.93 -13.28
C ILE A 143 8.51 -10.21 -11.88
N PHE A 144 8.08 -9.46 -10.86
CA PHE A 144 8.50 -9.65 -9.47
C PHE A 144 7.89 -10.90 -8.81
N GLY A 145 7.05 -11.65 -9.52
CA GLY A 145 6.43 -12.88 -9.03
C GLY A 145 5.24 -12.64 -8.10
N VAL A 146 4.54 -11.51 -8.25
CA VAL A 146 3.31 -11.16 -7.52
C VAL A 146 2.18 -10.92 -8.53
N PRO A 147 1.53 -11.99 -9.03
CA PRO A 147 0.56 -11.86 -10.12
C PRO A 147 -0.79 -11.27 -9.66
N MET A 148 -1.13 -11.39 -8.38
CA MET A 148 -2.36 -10.82 -7.82
C MET A 148 -2.11 -9.37 -7.39
N VAL A 149 -2.20 -8.45 -8.34
CA VAL A 149 -1.92 -7.02 -8.15
C VAL A 149 -3.00 -6.14 -8.78
N GLY A 150 -3.18 -4.94 -8.24
CA GLY A 150 -4.08 -3.93 -8.80
C GLY A 150 -3.82 -2.54 -8.24
N SER A 151 -4.55 -1.56 -8.74
CA SER A 151 -4.47 -0.16 -8.29
C SER A 151 -5.84 0.29 -7.80
N ASP A 152 -5.86 1.30 -6.91
CA ASP A 152 -7.12 1.85 -6.40
C ASP A 152 -7.84 2.58 -7.54
N ILE A 153 -8.95 2.00 -7.97
CA ILE A 153 -9.77 2.47 -9.09
C ILE A 153 -10.32 3.85 -8.75
N CYS A 154 -10.31 4.75 -9.74
CA CYS A 154 -10.60 6.18 -9.61
C CYS A 154 -9.58 6.99 -8.77
N GLY A 155 -8.62 6.32 -8.11
CA GLY A 155 -7.56 6.94 -7.34
C GLY A 155 -7.88 7.07 -5.85
N PHE A 156 -6.85 6.97 -5.01
CA PHE A 156 -6.96 7.03 -3.55
C PHE A 156 -7.02 8.47 -3.03
N TYR A 157 -6.21 9.37 -3.59
CA TYR A 157 -6.20 10.79 -3.24
C TYR A 157 -7.14 11.64 -4.13
N PRO A 158 -7.76 12.69 -3.58
CA PRO A 158 -8.88 13.40 -4.20
C PRO A 158 -8.48 14.23 -5.42
N ALA A 159 -9.42 14.62 -6.30
CA ALA A 159 -10.75 14.04 -6.52
C ALA A 159 -10.87 13.68 -8.01
N PRO A 160 -11.22 12.43 -8.36
CA PRO A 160 -11.36 12.06 -9.76
C PRO A 160 -12.54 12.79 -10.40
N THR A 161 -12.42 13.05 -11.70
CA THR A 161 -13.57 13.46 -12.51
C THR A 161 -14.44 12.24 -12.84
N GLU A 162 -15.73 12.47 -13.10
CA GLU A 162 -16.64 11.42 -13.59
C GLU A 162 -16.04 10.69 -14.81
N GLU A 163 -15.50 11.44 -15.77
CA GLU A 163 -14.86 10.88 -16.97
C GLU A 163 -13.66 9.99 -16.63
N LEU A 164 -12.78 10.44 -15.73
CA LEU A 164 -11.64 9.65 -15.32
C LEU A 164 -12.08 8.37 -14.62
N CYS A 165 -13.03 8.45 -13.68
CA CYS A 165 -13.53 7.29 -12.95
C CYS A 165 -14.23 6.30 -13.90
N ASN A 166 -14.95 6.81 -14.91
CA ASN A 166 -15.57 6.02 -15.97
C ASN A 166 -14.51 5.22 -16.76
N ARG A 167 -13.43 5.88 -17.21
CA ARG A 167 -12.32 5.18 -17.88
C ARG A 167 -11.55 4.25 -16.96
N TRP A 168 -11.39 4.62 -15.69
CA TRP A 168 -10.64 3.80 -14.76
C TRP A 168 -11.38 2.50 -14.46
N ILE A 169 -12.71 2.48 -14.34
CA ILE A 169 -13.42 1.21 -14.15
C ILE A 169 -13.36 0.31 -15.39
N GLU A 170 -13.39 0.88 -16.61
CA GLU A 170 -13.21 0.11 -17.85
C GLU A 170 -11.87 -0.64 -17.87
N VAL A 171 -10.79 -0.03 -17.36
CA VAL A 171 -9.46 -0.64 -17.28
C VAL A 171 -9.32 -1.51 -16.03
N GLY A 172 -9.74 -0.98 -14.89
CA GLY A 172 -9.57 -1.56 -13.56
C GLY A 172 -10.43 -2.78 -13.30
N ALA A 173 -11.52 -2.96 -14.06
CA ALA A 173 -12.27 -4.21 -14.08
C ALA A 173 -11.41 -5.40 -14.52
N PHE A 174 -10.31 -5.18 -15.26
CA PHE A 174 -9.41 -6.23 -15.73
C PHE A 174 -8.11 -6.36 -14.94
N TYR A 175 -7.98 -5.64 -13.82
CA TYR A 175 -6.89 -5.88 -12.88
C TYR A 175 -7.06 -7.26 -12.23
N PRO A 176 -5.98 -8.03 -12.03
CA PRO A 176 -6.03 -9.26 -11.24
C PRO A 176 -6.68 -9.03 -9.88
N PHE A 177 -6.34 -7.92 -9.21
CA PHE A 177 -7.01 -7.42 -8.03
C PHE A 177 -7.79 -6.14 -8.35
N SER A 178 -9.10 -6.24 -8.56
CA SER A 178 -9.98 -5.10 -8.88
C SER A 178 -10.66 -4.54 -7.63
N ARG A 179 -10.34 -3.30 -7.25
CA ARG A 179 -10.86 -2.62 -6.05
C ARG A 179 -11.05 -1.13 -6.28
N ASP A 180 -12.21 -0.60 -5.88
CA ASP A 180 -12.44 0.82 -5.65
C ASP A 180 -12.11 1.17 -4.19
N HIS A 181 -11.21 2.14 -3.99
CA HIS A 181 -10.80 2.59 -2.67
C HIS A 181 -10.37 4.06 -2.70
N ALA A 182 -10.81 4.82 -1.70
CA ALA A 182 -10.50 6.24 -1.54
C ALA A 182 -10.02 6.53 -0.12
N ASN A 183 -9.26 7.62 0.03
CA ASN A 183 -8.91 8.12 1.35
C ASN A 183 -10.13 8.73 2.06
N PHE A 184 -10.02 8.90 3.38
CA PHE A 184 -11.11 9.43 4.21
C PHE A 184 -11.59 10.85 3.81
N TYR A 185 -10.70 11.70 3.30
CA TYR A 185 -10.99 13.09 2.93
C TYR A 185 -11.45 13.23 1.48
N SER A 186 -11.48 12.15 0.71
CA SER A 186 -11.87 12.17 -0.68
C SER A 186 -13.38 12.18 -0.81
N PRO A 187 -13.93 12.85 -1.84
CA PRO A 187 -15.33 12.66 -2.18
C PRO A 187 -15.65 11.18 -2.37
N ARG A 188 -16.91 10.83 -2.12
CA ARG A 188 -17.44 9.51 -2.45
C ARG A 188 -17.26 9.26 -3.94
N GLN A 189 -16.75 8.08 -4.28
CA GLN A 189 -16.44 7.70 -5.66
C GLN A 189 -16.94 6.31 -6.02
N GLU A 190 -17.80 5.71 -5.18
CA GLU A 190 -18.35 4.39 -5.47
C GLU A 190 -18.98 4.38 -6.87
N LEU A 191 -18.87 3.27 -7.59
CA LEU A 191 -19.23 3.22 -9.03
C LEU A 191 -20.68 3.61 -9.34
N TYR A 192 -21.58 3.62 -8.36
CA TYR A 192 -22.96 4.07 -8.48
C TYR A 192 -23.17 5.59 -8.30
N GLN A 193 -22.14 6.34 -7.93
CA GLN A 193 -22.22 7.79 -7.68
C GLN A 193 -22.55 8.57 -8.97
N TRP A 194 -22.17 8.04 -10.13
CA TRP A 194 -22.47 8.59 -11.44
C TRP A 194 -23.11 7.52 -12.33
N GLU A 195 -24.18 7.88 -13.06
CA GLU A 195 -24.86 6.91 -13.93
C GLU A 195 -23.94 6.41 -15.06
N SER A 196 -23.12 7.30 -15.63
CA SER A 196 -22.19 6.92 -16.70
C SER A 196 -21.13 5.93 -16.22
N VAL A 197 -20.62 6.11 -15.00
CA VAL A 197 -19.66 5.20 -14.37
C VAL A 197 -20.34 3.87 -14.03
N ALA A 198 -21.58 3.91 -13.54
CA ALA A 198 -22.36 2.72 -13.21
C ALA A 198 -22.64 1.87 -14.46
N GLU A 199 -22.95 2.49 -15.59
CA GLU A 199 -23.13 1.81 -16.87
C GLU A 199 -21.83 1.12 -17.33
N SER A 200 -20.71 1.84 -17.37
CA SER A 200 -19.42 1.27 -17.74
C SER A 200 -18.98 0.17 -16.78
N ALA A 201 -19.25 0.33 -15.47
CA ALA A 201 -18.98 -0.70 -14.47
C ALA A 201 -19.77 -1.98 -14.74
N ARG A 202 -21.08 -1.88 -15.01
CA ARG A 202 -21.92 -3.05 -15.34
C ARG A 202 -21.38 -3.78 -16.57
N ASN A 203 -20.98 -3.04 -17.60
CA ASN A 203 -20.44 -3.60 -18.83
C ASN A 203 -19.09 -4.30 -18.59
N ALA A 204 -18.12 -3.60 -18.00
CA ALA A 204 -16.76 -4.10 -17.81
C ALA A 204 -16.69 -5.24 -16.79
N LEU A 205 -17.37 -5.12 -15.65
CA LEU A 205 -17.44 -6.19 -14.64
C LEU A 205 -18.26 -7.39 -15.14
N GLY A 206 -19.28 -7.16 -15.96
CA GLY A 206 -20.03 -8.23 -16.64
C GLY A 206 -19.14 -9.07 -17.57
N MET A 207 -18.25 -8.41 -18.33
CA MET A 207 -17.26 -9.11 -19.15
C MET A 207 -16.24 -9.88 -18.30
N ASN A 208 -15.71 -9.25 -17.25
CA ASN A 208 -14.73 -9.88 -16.38
C ASN A 208 -15.30 -11.14 -15.69
N THR A 209 -16.49 -11.03 -15.11
CA THR A 209 -17.18 -12.18 -14.49
C THR A 209 -17.44 -13.31 -15.48
N SER A 210 -17.71 -12.98 -16.75
CA SER A 210 -17.84 -13.98 -17.82
C SER A 210 -16.52 -14.72 -18.10
N PHE A 211 -15.37 -14.04 -18.09
CA PHE A 211 -14.07 -14.70 -18.24
C PHE A 211 -13.77 -15.70 -17.12
N TYR A 212 -14.12 -15.36 -15.87
CA TYR A 212 -13.98 -16.30 -14.76
C TYR A 212 -14.81 -17.56 -14.97
N LEU A 213 -16.08 -17.40 -15.36
CA LEU A 213 -16.98 -18.53 -15.61
C LEU A 213 -16.45 -19.45 -16.73
N ILE A 214 -15.97 -18.89 -17.84
CA ILE A 214 -15.44 -19.66 -18.96
C ILE A 214 -14.17 -20.44 -18.57
N SER A 215 -13.31 -19.88 -17.72
CA SER A 215 -12.06 -20.56 -17.28
C SER A 215 -12.27 -21.71 -16.28
N THR A 216 -13.49 -21.87 -15.75
CA THR A 216 -13.82 -22.91 -14.76
C THR A 216 -14.44 -24.16 -15.38
N HIS A 217 -14.45 -24.28 -16.70
CA HIS A 217 -14.89 -25.47 -17.46
C HIS A 217 -13.76 -25.96 -18.35
#